data_AF-A0A2S6T921-F1
#
_entry.id   AF-A0A2S6T921-F1
#
_cell.length_a   1.000
_cell.length_b   1.000
_cell.length_c   1.000
_cell.angle_alpha   90.00
_cell.angle_beta   90.00
_cell.angle_gamma   90.00
#
_symmetry.space_group_name_H-M   'P 1'
#
loop_
_entity.id
_entity.type
_entity.pdbx_description
1 polymer ?
#
loop_
_entity_poly.entity_id
_entity_poly.type
_entity_poly.pdbx_seq_one_letter_code
_entity_poly.pdbx_strand_id
1 'polypeptide(L)'
;MIIVGILVVLFAISNRSVVILELWPLPYFVPFPFYGAVLIAAFIGFVGGSVVAWFSAGSTRSKARHAARKASGLEKDLDKLKKKIEELEISQKSNLKY
;
A
#
# COMPACT_ATOMS: atom_id res chain seq x y z
N MET A 1 -15.68 -5.21 -13.35
CA MET A 1 -15.53 -3.80 -13.80
C MET A 1 -16.54 -3.41 -14.88
N ILE A 2 -17.00 -4.34 -15.73
CA ILE A 2 -17.99 -4.07 -16.79
C ILE A 2 -19.28 -3.42 -16.24
N ILE A 3 -19.81 -3.91 -15.12
CA ILE A 3 -21.03 -3.35 -14.48
C ILE A 3 -20.84 -1.89 -14.09
N VAL A 4 -19.71 -1.54 -13.47
CA VAL A 4 -19.39 -0.17 -13.07
C VAL A 4 -19.29 0.73 -14.30
N GLY A 5 -18.65 0.26 -15.37
CA GLY A 5 -18.57 0.97 -16.64
C GLY A 5 -19.94 1.27 -17.24
N ILE A 6 -20.85 0.29 -17.23
CA ILE A 6 -22.23 0.47 -17.70
C ILE A 6 -22.95 1.54 -16.87
N LEU A 7 -22.83 1.51 -15.54
CA LEU A 7 -23.44 2.52 -14.67
C LEU A 7 -22.89 3.92 -14.93
N VAL A 8 -21.58 4.06 -15.14
CA VAL A 8 -20.93 5.33 -15.47
C VAL A 8 -21.46 5.88 -16.81
N VAL A 9 -21.59 5.02 -17.82
CA VAL A 9 -22.12 5.40 -19.13
C VAL A 9 -23.59 5.82 -19.03
N LEU A 10 -24.42 5.05 -18.32
CA LEU A 10 -25.82 5.40 -18.09
C LEU A 10 -25.97 6.72 -17.33
N PHE A 11 -25.15 6.93 -16.29
CA PHE A 11 -25.09 8.19 -15.56
C PHE A 11 -24.73 9.36 -16.50
N ALA A 12 -23.72 9.19 -17.35
CA ALA A 12 -23.30 10.22 -18.30
C ALA A 12 -24.37 10.53 -19.36
N ILE A 13 -25.09 9.52 -19.84
CA ILE A 13 -26.19 9.71 -20.80
C ILE A 13 -27.38 10.42 -20.12
N SER A 14 -27.73 10.02 -18.90
CA SER A 14 -28.86 10.58 -18.17
C SER A 14 -28.60 12.01 -17.67
N ASN A 15 -27.35 12.39 -17.42
CA ASN A 15 -26.98 13.65 -16.78
C ASN A 15 -26.18 14.57 -17.71
N ARG A 16 -26.66 14.74 -18.96
CA ARG A 16 -26.11 15.67 -19.95
C ARG A 16 -26.50 17.13 -19.73
N SER A 17 -27.22 17.43 -18.64
CA SER A 17 -27.55 18.80 -18.27
C SER A 17 -26.27 19.63 -18.12
N VAL A 18 -26.32 20.85 -18.62
CA VAL A 18 -25.21 21.81 -18.50
C VAL A 18 -25.35 22.50 -17.15
N VAL A 19 -24.27 22.50 -16.39
CA VAL A 19 -24.11 23.27 -15.15
C VAL A 19 -23.06 24.34 -15.37
N ILE A 20 -23.18 25.46 -14.66
CA ILE A 20 -22.18 26.51 -14.70
C ILE A 20 -21.15 26.21 -13.62
N LEU A 21 -19.91 25.96 -14.02
CA LEU A 21 -18.80 25.83 -13.09
C LEU A 21 -18.22 27.22 -12.84
N GLU A 22 -18.35 27.68 -11.60
CA GLU A 22 -17.66 28.86 -11.10
C GLU A 22 -16.28 28.42 -10.60
N LEU A 23 -15.23 28.86 -11.29
CA LEU A 23 -13.86 28.42 -11.02
C LEU A 23 -13.19 29.29 -9.95
N TRP A 24 -13.73 29.35 -8.74
CA TRP A 24 -13.14 30.13 -7.64
C TRP A 24 -11.68 29.70 -7.37
N PRO A 25 -10.72 30.62 -7.18
CA PRO A 25 -10.83 32.09 -7.08
C PRO A 25 -10.78 32.85 -8.42
N LEU A 26 -10.75 32.16 -9.56
CA LEU A 26 -10.75 32.79 -10.87
C LEU A 26 -12.17 33.25 -11.26
N PRO A 27 -12.32 34.43 -11.91
CA PRO A 27 -13.62 34.98 -12.30
C PRO A 27 -14.12 34.37 -13.63
N TYR A 28 -14.09 33.04 -13.76
CA TYR A 28 -14.54 32.33 -14.95
C TYR A 28 -15.76 31.46 -14.66
N PHE A 29 -16.77 31.57 -15.54
CA PHE A 29 -17.97 30.76 -15.55
C PHE A 29 -17.96 29.89 -16.79
N VAL A 30 -17.78 28.59 -16.61
CA VAL A 30 -17.68 27.64 -17.72
C VAL A 30 -18.95 26.79 -17.77
N PRO A 31 -19.77 26.88 -18.84
CA PRO A 31 -20.86 25.94 -19.04
C PRO A 31 -20.28 24.56 -19.33
N PHE A 32 -20.53 23.61 -18.44
CA PHE A 32 -19.95 22.28 -18.49
C PHE A 32 -20.99 21.20 -18.23
N PRO A 33 -20.94 20.04 -18.90
CA PRO A 33 -21.87 18.95 -18.61
C PRO A 33 -21.67 18.42 -17.18
N PHE A 34 -22.76 18.23 -16.43
CA PHE A 34 -22.72 17.79 -15.03
C PHE A 34 -21.95 16.49 -14.86
N TYR A 35 -22.21 15.50 -15.72
CA TYR A 35 -21.51 14.23 -15.67
C TYR A 35 -19.98 14.40 -15.79
N GLY A 36 -19.52 15.36 -16.60
CA GLY A 36 -18.11 15.62 -16.79
C GLY A 36 -17.45 16.08 -15.49
N ALA A 37 -18.09 17.03 -14.78
CA ALA A 37 -17.56 17.57 -13.54
C ALA A 37 -17.40 16.47 -12.48
N VAL A 38 -18.43 15.62 -12.34
CA VAL A 38 -18.41 14.48 -11.41
C VAL A 38 -17.32 13.47 -11.77
N LEU A 39 -17.18 13.12 -13.05
CA LEU A 39 -16.17 12.16 -13.50
C LEU A 39 -14.75 12.68 -13.30
N ILE A 40 -14.50 13.97 -13.55
CA ILE A 40 -13.19 14.59 -13.31
C ILE A 40 -12.86 14.58 -11.82
N ALA A 41 -13.80 14.97 -10.95
CA ALA A 41 -13.60 14.94 -9.50
C ALA A 41 -13.32 13.52 -9.00
N ALA A 42 -14.08 12.53 -9.46
CA ALA A 42 -13.87 11.12 -9.13
C ALA A 42 -12.51 10.61 -9.61
N PHE A 43 -12.09 11.00 -10.82
CA PHE A 43 -10.79 10.63 -11.38
C PHE A 43 -9.63 11.22 -10.56
N ILE A 44 -9.72 12.51 -10.19
CA ILE A 44 -8.72 13.15 -9.33
C ILE A 44 -8.64 12.43 -7.97
N GLY A 45 -9.78 12.12 -7.36
CA GLY A 45 -9.84 11.35 -6.11
C GLY A 45 -9.21 9.97 -6.24
N PHE A 46 -9.48 9.27 -7.35
CA PHE A 46 -8.89 7.95 -7.63
C PHE A 46 -7.38 8.01 -7.80
N VAL A 47 -6.88 8.97 -8.58
CA VAL A 47 -5.43 9.14 -8.79
C VAL A 47 -4.76 9.50 -7.46
N GLY A 48 -5.30 10.47 -6.72
CA GLY A 48 -4.78 10.86 -5.41
C GLY A 48 -4.77 9.70 -4.41
N GLY A 49 -5.88 8.96 -4.31
CA GLY A 49 -5.99 7.78 -3.45
C GLY A 49 -5.00 6.68 -3.85
N SER A 50 -4.81 6.46 -5.14
CA SER A 50 -3.85 5.47 -5.67
C SER A 50 -2.41 5.84 -5.33
N VAL A 51 -2.05 7.12 -5.44
CA VAL A 51 -0.72 7.63 -5.06
C VAL A 51 -0.48 7.42 -3.56
N VAL A 52 -1.44 7.80 -2.71
CA VAL A 52 -1.35 7.58 -1.25
C VAL A 52 -1.21 6.09 -0.92
N ALA A 53 -2.02 5.24 -1.55
CA ALA A 53 -1.95 3.80 -1.37
C ALA A 53 -0.59 3.22 -1.79
N TRP A 54 -0.01 3.72 -2.89
CA TRP A 54 1.31 3.32 -3.36
C TRP A 54 2.40 3.65 -2.33
N PHE A 55 2.41 4.88 -1.81
CA PHE A 55 3.38 5.29 -0.79
C PHE A 55 3.26 4.45 0.49
N SER A 56 2.04 4.14 0.92
CA SER A 56 1.79 3.27 2.07
C SER A 56 2.26 1.83 1.85
N ALA A 57 1.94 1.25 0.68
CA ALA A 57 2.33 -0.11 0.32
C ALA A 57 3.85 -0.29 0.20
N GLY A 58 4.58 0.73 -0.26
CA GLY A 58 6.04 0.72 -0.35
C GLY A 58 6.71 0.56 1.02
N SER A 59 6.25 1.32 2.02
CA SER A 59 6.74 1.24 3.41
C SER A 59 6.48 -0.13 4.03
N THR A 60 5.26 -0.66 3.86
CA THR A 60 4.88 -1.99 4.37
C THR A 60 5.74 -3.11 3.75
N ARG A 61 5.99 -3.07 2.43
CA ARG A 61 6.87 -4.06 1.76
C ARG A 61 8.33 -3.94 2.21
N SER A 62 8.82 -2.74 2.51
CA SER A 62 10.17 -2.55 3.05
C SER A 62 10.30 -3.11 4.47
N LYS A 63 9.33 -2.80 5.33
CA LYS A 63 9.27 -3.29 6.71
C LYS A 63 9.14 -4.81 6.79
N ALA A 64 8.29 -5.41 5.95
CA ALA A 64 8.15 -6.87 5.88
C ALA A 64 9.49 -7.55 5.50
N ARG A 65 10.22 -7.01 4.52
CA ARG A 65 11.54 -7.54 4.13
C ARG A 65 12.58 -7.37 5.23
N HIS A 66 12.60 -6.25 5.94
CA HIS A 66 13.52 -6.03 7.06
C HIS A 66 13.21 -6.95 8.25
N ALA A 67 11.93 -7.14 8.58
CA ALA A 67 11.50 -8.05 9.62
C ALA A 67 11.88 -9.51 9.29
N ALA A 68 11.66 -9.95 8.05
CA ALA A 68 12.06 -11.29 7.60
C ALA A 68 13.59 -11.51 7.69
N ARG A 69 14.39 -10.52 7.28
CA ARG A 69 15.86 -10.60 7.40
C ARG A 69 16.32 -10.66 8.86
N LYS A 70 15.72 -9.86 9.74
CA LYS A 70 16.03 -9.91 11.18
C LYS A 70 15.67 -11.28 11.76
N ALA A 71 14.48 -11.82 11.47
CA ALA A 71 14.06 -13.12 11.96
C ALA A 71 15.05 -14.23 11.55
N SER A 72 15.44 -14.29 10.27
CA SER A 72 16.43 -15.25 9.79
C SER A 72 17.82 -15.07 10.43
N GLY A 73 18.21 -13.82 10.73
CA GLY A 73 19.44 -13.53 11.48
C GLY A 73 19.39 -14.09 12.91
N LEU A 74 18.31 -13.81 13.62
CA LEU A 74 18.09 -14.30 14.99
C LEU A 74 18.03 -15.83 15.05
N GLU A 75 17.40 -16.49 14.09
CA GLU A 75 17.38 -17.96 13.99
C GLU A 75 18.80 -18.53 13.87
N LYS A 76 19.64 -17.96 13.00
CA LYS A 76 21.03 -18.39 12.84
C LYS A 76 21.86 -18.18 14.10
N ASP A 77 21.64 -17.07 14.80
CA ASP A 77 22.36 -16.78 16.04
C ASP A 77 21.92 -17.75 17.15
N LEU A 78 20.63 -18.08 17.25
CA LEU A 78 20.13 -19.12 18.16
C LEU A 78 20.76 -20.49 17.88
N ASP A 79 20.85 -20.89 16.62
CA ASP A 79 21.47 -22.16 16.25
C ASP A 79 22.97 -22.22 16.60
N LYS A 80 23.69 -21.11 16.39
CA LYS A 80 25.11 -21.01 16.80
C LYS A 80 25.27 -21.08 18.32
N LEU A 81 24.41 -20.38 19.06
CA LEU A 81 24.47 -20.40 20.53
C LEU A 81 24.16 -21.79 21.06
N LYS A 82 23.16 -22.49 20.51
CA LYS A 82 22.85 -23.88 20.88
C LYS A 82 24.04 -24.81 20.66
N LYS A 83 24.69 -24.72 19.49
CA LYS A 83 25.90 -25.52 19.19
C LYS A 83 27.04 -25.24 20.17
N LYS A 84 27.27 -23.98 20.52
CA LYS A 84 28.30 -23.61 21.51
C LYS A 84 27.98 -24.17 22.90
N ILE A 85 26.72 -24.13 23.33
CA ILE A 85 26.31 -24.70 24.61
C ILE A 85 26.56 -26.22 24.60
N GLU A 86 26.19 -26.91 23.53
CA GLU A 86 26.40 -28.35 23.37
C GLU A 86 27.90 -28.71 23.38
N GLU A 87 28.75 -27.97 22.67
CA GLU A 87 30.21 -28.12 22.71
C GLU A 87 30.78 -27.92 24.12
N LEU A 88 30.30 -26.90 24.85
CA LEU A 88 30.72 -26.62 26.22
C LEU A 88 30.29 -27.74 27.19
N GLU A 89 29.07 -28.26 27.05
CA GLU A 89 28.58 -29.38 27.86
C GLU A 89 29.37 -30.67 27.60
N ILE A 90 29.73 -30.94 26.34
CA ILE A 90 30.58 -32.07 25.96
C ILE A 90 31.99 -31.88 26.57
N SER A 91 32.56 -30.67 26.47
CA SER A 91 33.88 -30.35 27.02
C SER A 91 33.91 -30.36 28.55
N GLN A 92 32.80 -30.07 29.24
CA GLN A 92 32.70 -30.24 30.69
C GLN A 92 32.60 -31.72 31.08
N LYS A 93 31.75 -32.49 30.39
CA LYS A 93 31.60 -33.92 30.65
C LYS A 93 32.87 -34.71 30.40
N SER A 94 33.70 -34.31 29.43
CA SER A 94 35.00 -34.95 29.18
C SER A 94 36.02 -34.64 30.29
N ASN A 95 36.07 -33.39 30.78
CA ASN A 95 36.96 -32.99 31.88
C ASN A 95 36.63 -33.63 33.23
N LEU A 96 35.36 -33.95 33.49
CA LEU A 96 34.92 -34.63 34.72
C LEU A 96 35.16 -36.15 34.73
N LYS A 97 35.60 -36.72 33.60
CA LYS A 97 35.76 -38.17 33.40
C LYS A 97 37.22 -38.65 33.47
N TYR A 98 38.14 -37.74 33.75
CA TYR A 98 39.55 -37.97 34.09
C TYR A 98 39.79 -37.57 35.54
#